data_AF-A0A6V7U0K9-F1
#
_entry.id   AF-A0A6V7U0K9-F1
#
_cell.length_a   1.000
_cell.length_b   1.000
_cell.length_c   1.000
_cell.angle_alpha   90.00
_cell.angle_beta   90.00
_cell.angle_gamma   90.00
#
_symmetry.space_group_name_H-M   'P 1'
#
loop_
_entity.id
_entity.type
_entity.pdbx_description
1 polymer ?
#
loop_
_entity_poly.entity_id
_entity_poly.type
_entity_poly.pdbx_seq_one_letter_code
_entity_poly.pdbx_strand_id
1 'polypeptide(L)'
;MSFRKILEEFHKIFEEEFLIKILEEEKNEIIWDFEKEKEFRQMESSNEKNENPGWTILTLGFPKYNSLIKINKSTAKIIQLTNKLGFDKLTSLKKEILEGSDEEILNKKWLDWLGNEKLFTFLYEHFLLINCSYLPSSLHGYKFCEFVETKLRMELMENIEKVVEIEYCHVKPLKLLNYKECPKEMGKKLKGWICTSWLIGIKLKNILEINREELDKEIKTVKENLKNNYLNEIENILVAPLKEDFVIGIKYIKKDNLPNW
;
A
#
# COMPACT_ATOMS: atom_id res chain seq x y z
N MET A 1 -62.20 3.48 1.29
CA MET A 1 -61.17 2.43 1.22
C MET A 1 -60.95 1.92 2.64
N SER A 2 -61.02 0.60 2.88
CA SER A 2 -60.87 0.03 4.23
C SER A 2 -59.41 0.10 4.67
N PHE A 3 -59.15 0.42 5.95
CA PHE A 3 -57.82 0.44 6.56
C PHE A 3 -57.03 -0.86 6.32
N ARG A 4 -57.73 -1.99 6.20
CA ARG A 4 -57.15 -3.29 5.86
C ARG A 4 -56.54 -3.34 4.46
N LYS A 5 -57.16 -2.69 3.47
CA LYS A 5 -56.62 -2.60 2.10
C LYS A 5 -55.37 -1.72 2.01
N ILE A 6 -55.30 -0.66 2.82
CA ILE A 6 -54.13 0.21 2.90
C ILE A 6 -52.95 -0.56 3.52
N LEU A 7 -53.19 -1.34 4.57
CA LEU A 7 -52.18 -2.20 5.19
C LEU A 7 -51.68 -3.29 4.22
N GLU A 8 -52.58 -3.91 3.45
CA GLU A 8 -52.21 -4.91 2.44
C GLU A 8 -51.36 -4.31 1.30
N GLU A 9 -51.69 -3.11 0.82
CA GLU A 9 -50.85 -2.39 -0.17
C GLU A 9 -49.49 -1.99 0.42
N PHE A 10 -49.44 -1.51 1.65
CA PHE A 10 -48.20 -1.11 2.31
C PHE A 10 -47.27 -2.30 2.57
N HIS A 11 -47.83 -3.45 2.98
CA HIS A 11 -47.05 -4.68 3.18
C HIS A 11 -46.45 -5.18 1.86
N LYS A 12 -47.18 -5.05 0.76
CA LYS A 12 -46.73 -5.46 -0.56
C LYS A 12 -45.59 -4.56 -1.09
N ILE A 13 -45.70 -3.24 -0.90
CA ILE A 13 -44.63 -2.29 -1.23
C ILE A 13 -43.38 -2.58 -0.41
N PHE A 14 -43.53 -2.86 0.89
CA PHE A 14 -42.41 -3.16 1.78
C PHE A 14 -41.72 -4.48 1.41
N GLU A 15 -42.47 -5.53 1.07
CA GLU A 15 -41.89 -6.79 0.59
C GLU A 15 -41.16 -6.63 -0.75
N GLU A 16 -41.71 -5.85 -1.68
CA GLU A 16 -41.08 -5.56 -2.97
C GLU A 16 -39.78 -4.75 -2.80
N GLU A 17 -39.77 -3.70 -1.99
CA GLU A 17 -38.56 -2.91 -1.70
C GLU A 17 -37.50 -3.72 -0.93
N PHE A 18 -37.93 -4.59 -0.01
CA PHE A 18 -37.02 -5.45 0.75
C PHE A 18 -36.37 -6.52 -0.13
N LEU A 19 -37.15 -7.13 -1.04
CA LEU A 19 -36.63 -8.06 -2.05
C LEU A 19 -35.65 -7.38 -3.02
N ILE A 20 -35.95 -6.15 -3.47
CA ILE A 20 -35.02 -5.38 -4.32
C ILE A 20 -33.70 -5.15 -3.59
N LYS A 21 -33.73 -4.80 -2.31
CA LYS A 21 -32.52 -4.55 -1.52
C LYS A 21 -31.67 -5.80 -1.31
N ILE A 22 -32.31 -6.95 -1.05
CA ILE A 22 -31.60 -8.25 -0.97
C ILE A 22 -30.96 -8.60 -2.32
N LEU A 23 -31.69 -8.43 -3.42
CA LEU A 23 -31.18 -8.70 -4.76
C LEU A 23 -30.04 -7.75 -5.15
N GLU A 24 -30.07 -6.49 -4.69
CA GLU A 24 -28.96 -5.54 -4.86
C GLU A 24 -27.74 -5.95 -4.04
N GLU A 25 -27.92 -6.41 -2.80
CA GLU A 25 -26.84 -6.92 -1.94
C GLU A 25 -26.20 -8.19 -2.53
N GLU A 26 -27.00 -9.17 -2.94
CA GLU A 26 -26.52 -10.39 -3.62
C GLU A 26 -25.83 -10.06 -4.95
N LYS A 27 -26.38 -9.12 -5.72
CA LYS A 27 -25.75 -8.67 -6.97
C LYS A 27 -24.41 -7.98 -6.70
N ASN A 28 -24.30 -7.19 -5.64
CA ASN A 28 -23.05 -6.55 -5.25
C ASN A 28 -22.01 -7.57 -4.77
N GLU A 29 -22.43 -8.62 -4.06
CA GLU A 29 -21.56 -9.72 -3.64
C GLU A 29 -21.04 -10.51 -4.85
N ILE A 30 -21.93 -10.83 -5.81
CA ILE A 30 -21.55 -11.48 -7.08
C ILE A 30 -20.61 -10.59 -7.90
N ILE A 31 -20.87 -9.29 -7.99
CA ILE A 31 -19.98 -8.34 -8.70
C ILE A 31 -18.61 -8.30 -8.02
N TRP A 32 -18.56 -8.27 -6.69
CA TRP A 32 -17.31 -8.26 -5.93
C TRP A 32 -16.49 -9.54 -6.14
N ASP A 33 -17.16 -10.70 -6.16
CA ASP A 33 -16.51 -11.98 -6.47
C ASP A 33 -16.00 -12.02 -7.92
N PHE A 34 -16.77 -11.48 -8.86
CA PHE A 34 -16.37 -11.41 -10.28
C PHE A 34 -15.21 -10.44 -10.52
N GLU A 35 -15.19 -9.30 -9.81
CA GLU A 35 -14.09 -8.34 -9.83
C GLU A 35 -12.81 -8.95 -9.23
N LYS A 36 -12.94 -9.69 -8.13
CA LYS A 36 -11.82 -10.47 -7.57
C LYS A 36 -11.29 -11.53 -8.51
N GLU A 37 -12.16 -12.26 -9.21
CA GLU A 37 -11.75 -13.27 -10.17
C GLU A 37 -11.08 -12.64 -11.41
N LYS A 38 -11.54 -11.44 -11.82
CA LYS A 38 -10.93 -10.68 -12.91
C LYS A 38 -9.56 -10.12 -12.51
N GLU A 39 -9.41 -9.58 -11.30
CA GLU A 39 -8.11 -9.21 -10.72
C GLU A 39 -7.17 -10.42 -10.62
N PHE A 40 -7.70 -11.58 -10.23
CA PHE A 40 -6.96 -12.83 -10.12
C PHE A 40 -6.42 -13.29 -11.49
N ARG A 41 -7.24 -13.32 -12.54
CA ARG A 41 -6.82 -13.70 -13.90
C ARG A 41 -5.83 -12.71 -14.50
N GLN A 42 -5.98 -11.43 -14.21
CA GLN A 42 -5.00 -10.42 -14.61
C GLN A 42 -3.66 -10.63 -13.88
N MET A 43 -3.69 -10.92 -12.57
CA MET A 43 -2.50 -11.25 -11.78
C MET A 43 -1.78 -12.50 -12.27
N GLU A 44 -2.49 -13.58 -12.61
CA GLU A 44 -1.89 -14.80 -13.17
C GLU A 44 -1.15 -14.52 -14.49
N SER A 45 -1.76 -13.74 -15.40
CA SER A 45 -1.13 -13.39 -16.68
C SER A 45 0.12 -12.50 -16.55
N SER A 46 0.19 -11.67 -15.51
CA SER A 46 1.36 -10.84 -15.22
C SER A 46 2.46 -11.57 -14.43
N ASN A 47 2.12 -12.66 -13.74
CA ASN A 47 3.02 -13.36 -12.82
C ASN A 47 3.87 -14.48 -13.47
N GLU A 48 3.63 -14.86 -14.73
CA GLU A 48 4.53 -15.79 -15.44
C GLU A 48 5.96 -15.23 -15.63
N LYS A 49 6.19 -13.94 -15.34
CA LYS A 49 7.52 -13.30 -15.41
C LYS A 49 8.13 -12.92 -14.06
N ASN A 50 7.40 -13.04 -12.96
CA ASN A 50 7.89 -12.66 -11.64
C ASN A 50 8.23 -13.94 -10.84
N GLU A 51 9.52 -14.24 -10.73
CA GLU A 51 10.01 -15.28 -9.81
C GLU A 51 9.62 -14.91 -8.37
N ASN A 52 8.47 -15.42 -7.92
CA ASN A 52 8.06 -15.34 -6.53
C ASN A 52 9.19 -15.96 -5.68
N PRO A 53 9.71 -15.28 -4.63
CA PRO A 53 10.89 -15.71 -3.87
C PRO A 53 10.75 -17.06 -3.10
N GLY A 54 9.78 -17.90 -3.45
CA GLY A 54 9.59 -19.25 -2.92
C GLY A 54 8.74 -19.32 -1.65
N TRP A 55 8.09 -18.21 -1.26
CA TRP A 55 7.28 -18.15 -0.03
C TRP A 55 5.82 -18.46 -0.33
N THR A 56 5.34 -19.56 0.26
CA THR A 56 3.95 -20.03 0.07
C THR A 56 3.31 -20.30 1.43
N ILE A 57 2.23 -19.57 1.73
CA ILE A 57 1.31 -19.92 2.81
C ILE A 57 -0.06 -20.14 2.18
N LEU A 58 -0.50 -21.39 2.17
CA LEU A 58 -1.78 -21.75 1.59
C LEU A 58 -2.90 -21.53 2.60
N THR A 59 -4.02 -20.99 2.13
CA THR A 59 -5.25 -21.00 2.91
C THR A 59 -5.75 -22.40 3.18
N LEU A 60 -6.45 -22.56 4.31
CA LEU A 60 -7.02 -23.84 4.72
C LEU A 60 -8.34 -24.16 3.99
N GLY A 61 -9.04 -23.15 3.48
CA GLY A 61 -10.31 -23.29 2.75
C GLY A 61 -10.13 -23.64 1.26
N PHE A 62 -11.20 -24.14 0.65
CA PHE A 62 -11.25 -24.42 -0.78
C PHE A 62 -11.98 -23.27 -1.54
N PRO A 63 -11.44 -22.79 -2.68
CA PRO A 63 -10.17 -23.19 -3.28
C PRO A 63 -8.96 -22.69 -2.47
N LYS A 64 -7.91 -23.52 -2.40
CA LYS A 64 -6.66 -23.13 -1.74
C LYS A 64 -5.97 -22.06 -2.56
N TYR A 65 -5.52 -20.99 -1.92
CA TYR A 65 -4.75 -19.93 -2.56
C TYR A 65 -3.52 -19.56 -1.74
N ASN A 66 -2.47 -19.06 -2.40
CA ASN A 66 -1.30 -18.55 -1.71
C ASN A 66 -1.60 -17.15 -1.15
N SER A 67 -1.72 -17.03 0.17
CA SER A 67 -1.94 -15.76 0.87
C SER A 67 -0.77 -14.77 0.71
N LEU A 68 0.39 -15.24 0.26
CA LEU A 68 1.61 -14.45 0.10
C LEU A 68 1.88 -14.03 -1.35
N ILE A 69 0.89 -14.10 -2.25
CA ILE A 69 1.07 -13.77 -3.68
C ILE A 69 1.64 -12.36 -3.92
N LYS A 70 1.44 -11.41 -3.00
CA LYS A 70 1.94 -10.04 -3.10
C LYS A 70 3.34 -9.83 -2.49
N ILE A 71 4.02 -10.88 -2.03
CA ILE A 71 5.38 -10.76 -1.48
C ILE A 71 6.38 -10.67 -2.64
N ASN A 72 7.08 -9.54 -2.73
CA ASN A 72 8.22 -9.36 -3.62
C ASN A 72 9.54 -9.70 -2.91
N LYS A 73 10.65 -9.68 -3.67
CA LYS A 73 12.00 -10.00 -3.17
C LYS A 73 12.38 -9.14 -1.96
N SER A 74 12.15 -7.83 -2.01
CA SER A 74 12.47 -6.95 -0.87
C SER A 74 11.66 -7.29 0.38
N THR A 75 10.36 -7.52 0.23
CA THR A 75 9.48 -7.86 1.35
C THR A 75 9.91 -9.18 1.99
N ALA A 76 10.22 -10.20 1.17
CA ALA A 76 10.73 -11.48 1.66
C ALA A 76 12.05 -11.30 2.45
N LYS A 77 12.98 -10.49 1.94
CA LYS A 77 14.24 -10.16 2.61
C LYS A 77 14.01 -9.47 3.95
N ILE A 78 13.09 -8.49 4.01
CA ILE A 78 12.76 -7.77 5.24
C ILE A 78 12.17 -8.72 6.28
N ILE A 79 11.24 -9.60 5.89
CA ILE A 79 10.65 -10.61 6.77
C ILE A 79 11.74 -11.54 7.31
N GLN A 80 12.64 -12.05 6.46
CA GLN A 80 13.75 -12.89 6.89
C GLN A 80 14.66 -12.20 7.90
N LEU A 81 15.05 -10.94 7.64
CA LEU A 81 15.89 -10.15 8.54
C LEU A 81 15.18 -9.91 9.88
N THR A 82 13.89 -9.58 9.83
CA THR A 82 13.08 -9.33 11.04
C THR A 82 12.91 -10.59 11.87
N ASN A 83 12.68 -11.73 11.22
CA ASN A 83 12.61 -13.04 11.90
C ASN A 83 13.93 -13.41 12.56
N LYS A 84 15.06 -13.19 11.88
CA LYS A 84 16.39 -13.43 12.46
C LYS A 84 16.63 -12.55 13.68
N LEU A 85 16.37 -11.25 13.57
CA LEU A 85 16.49 -10.31 14.70
C LEU A 85 15.58 -10.72 15.87
N GLY A 86 14.35 -11.15 15.58
CA GLY A 86 13.44 -11.67 16.59
C GLY A 86 13.98 -12.92 17.29
N PHE A 87 14.51 -13.88 16.51
CA PHE A 87 15.10 -15.10 17.04
C PHE A 87 16.33 -14.84 17.93
N ASP A 88 17.24 -13.96 17.49
CA ASP A 88 18.44 -13.60 18.25
C ASP A 88 18.05 -12.93 19.59
N LYS A 89 17.05 -12.05 19.57
CA LYS A 89 16.51 -11.42 20.78
C LYS A 89 15.86 -12.43 21.73
N LEU A 90 15.01 -13.32 21.22
CA LEU A 90 14.39 -14.39 22.03
C LEU A 90 15.45 -15.27 22.69
N THR A 91 16.51 -15.60 21.96
CA THR A 91 17.62 -16.41 22.47
C THR A 91 18.38 -15.68 23.57
N SER A 92 18.69 -14.39 23.38
CA SER A 92 19.30 -13.54 24.42
C SER A 92 18.44 -13.47 25.67
N LEU A 93 17.13 -13.24 25.50
CA LEU A 93 16.20 -13.11 26.60
C LEU A 93 16.07 -14.42 27.39
N LYS A 94 15.99 -15.55 26.69
CA LYS A 94 15.99 -16.87 27.33
C LYS A 94 17.22 -17.06 28.23
N LYS A 95 18.40 -16.63 27.77
CA LYS A 95 19.63 -16.70 28.56
C LYS A 95 19.55 -15.82 29.80
N GLU A 96 19.10 -14.58 29.66
CA GLU A 96 18.95 -13.63 30.77
C GLU A 96 17.95 -14.13 31.84
N ILE A 97 16.84 -14.75 31.42
CA ILE A 97 15.87 -15.40 32.31
C ILE A 97 16.53 -16.53 33.11
N LEU A 98 17.32 -17.38 32.43
CA LEU A 98 18.02 -18.49 33.09
C LEU A 98 19.12 -18.00 34.06
N GLU A 99 19.69 -16.83 33.81
CA GLU A 99 20.69 -16.17 34.66
C GLU A 99 20.06 -15.41 35.85
N GLY A 100 18.72 -15.39 35.96
CA GLY A 100 18.01 -14.77 37.08
C GLY A 100 17.88 -13.25 36.97
N SER A 101 17.83 -12.72 35.74
CA SER A 101 17.62 -11.29 35.52
C SER A 101 16.28 -10.82 36.09
N ASP A 102 16.26 -9.57 36.58
CA ASP A 102 15.09 -8.94 37.18
C ASP A 102 13.90 -8.85 36.20
N GLU A 103 12.71 -9.18 36.69
CA GLU A 103 11.48 -9.26 35.90
C GLU A 103 11.08 -7.90 35.29
N GLU A 104 11.33 -6.79 35.99
CA GLU A 104 11.01 -5.44 35.51
C GLU A 104 11.90 -5.07 34.32
N ILE A 105 13.17 -5.48 34.34
CA ILE A 105 14.11 -5.32 33.22
C ILE A 105 13.66 -6.12 32.00
N LEU A 106 13.25 -7.37 32.21
CA LEU A 106 12.76 -8.25 31.13
C LEU A 106 11.48 -7.69 30.49
N ASN A 107 10.55 -7.20 31.31
CA ASN A 107 9.30 -6.58 30.84
C ASN A 107 9.56 -5.32 30.02
N LYS A 108 10.50 -4.47 30.44
CA LYS A 108 10.90 -3.30 29.65
C LYS A 108 11.47 -3.69 28.29
N LYS A 109 12.34 -4.70 28.22
CA LYS A 109 12.91 -5.20 26.96
C LYS A 109 11.85 -5.75 26.01
N TRP A 110 10.84 -6.45 26.54
CA TRP A 110 9.67 -6.91 25.76
C TRP A 110 8.89 -5.74 25.16
N LEU A 111 8.57 -4.73 25.97
CA LEU A 111 7.85 -3.54 25.54
C LEU A 111 8.64 -2.75 24.49
N ASP A 112 9.95 -2.60 24.69
CA ASP A 112 10.84 -1.92 23.73
C ASP A 112 10.89 -2.66 22.38
N TRP A 113 10.78 -3.99 22.39
CA TRP A 113 10.73 -4.78 21.15
C TRP A 113 9.40 -4.60 20.41
N LEU A 114 8.27 -4.61 21.11
CA LEU A 114 6.94 -4.51 20.51
C LEU A 114 6.52 -3.08 20.15
N GLY A 115 7.09 -2.06 20.81
CA GLY A 115 6.57 -0.69 20.80
C GLY A 115 7.23 0.31 19.84
N ASN A 116 8.23 -0.07 19.03
CA ASN A 116 9.10 0.92 18.37
C ASN A 116 8.93 1.02 16.85
N GLU A 117 7.78 1.54 16.40
CA GLU A 117 7.62 2.05 15.03
C GLU A 117 8.52 3.28 14.74
N LYS A 118 8.99 3.98 15.79
CA LYS A 118 9.83 5.18 15.71
C LYS A 118 11.21 4.95 15.09
N LEU A 119 11.55 3.71 14.73
CA LEU A 119 12.85 3.34 14.17
C LEU A 119 12.92 3.41 12.64
N PHE A 120 11.81 3.51 11.91
CA PHE A 120 11.84 3.34 10.45
C PHE A 120 12.85 4.27 9.76
N THR A 121 12.85 5.56 10.08
CA THR A 121 13.80 6.53 9.50
C THR A 121 15.24 6.35 9.99
N PHE A 122 15.46 5.64 11.09
CA PHE A 122 16.79 5.27 11.57
C PHE A 122 17.36 4.05 10.84
N LEU A 123 16.51 3.19 10.27
CA LEU A 123 16.94 1.98 9.57
C LEU A 123 17.56 2.25 8.19
N TYR A 124 17.34 3.43 7.62
CA TYR A 124 17.74 3.77 6.25
C TYR A 124 18.39 5.16 6.19
N GLU A 125 19.33 5.32 5.27
CA GLU A 125 19.97 6.62 4.96
C GLU A 125 19.37 7.26 3.69
N HIS A 126 18.67 6.46 2.89
CA HIS A 126 18.12 6.84 1.60
C HIS A 126 16.63 6.50 1.55
N PHE A 127 15.85 7.40 0.95
CA PHE A 127 14.41 7.28 0.89
C PHE A 127 13.84 7.71 -0.47
N LEU A 128 12.69 7.15 -0.81
CA LEU A 128 11.77 7.73 -1.78
C LEU A 128 10.54 8.24 -1.04
N LEU A 129 10.24 9.52 -1.27
CA LEU A 129 8.99 10.14 -0.87
C LEU A 129 8.05 10.15 -2.06
N ILE A 130 6.88 9.57 -1.85
CA ILE A 130 5.82 9.54 -2.85
C ILE A 130 4.67 10.35 -2.32
N ASN A 131 4.18 11.24 -3.16
CA ASN A 131 3.07 12.09 -2.83
C ASN A 131 2.04 12.01 -3.95
N CYS A 132 0.84 11.57 -3.60
CA CYS A 132 -0.34 11.70 -4.44
C CYS A 132 -1.14 12.89 -3.93
N SER A 133 -1.51 13.80 -4.81
CA SER A 133 -2.24 15.01 -4.47
C SER A 133 -3.41 15.22 -5.40
N TYR A 134 -4.52 15.75 -4.90
CA TYR A 134 -5.67 16.12 -5.72
C TYR A 134 -6.41 17.33 -5.18
N LEU A 135 -7.17 18.00 -6.05
CA LEU A 135 -8.06 19.08 -5.66
C LEU A 135 -9.23 18.52 -4.84
N PRO A 136 -9.66 19.19 -3.75
CA PRO A 136 -10.83 18.74 -2.98
C PRO A 136 -12.11 18.64 -3.82
N SER A 137 -12.22 19.41 -4.90
CA SER A 137 -13.34 19.37 -5.85
C SER A 137 -13.30 18.17 -6.80
N SER A 138 -12.22 17.38 -6.79
CA SER A 138 -12.05 16.23 -7.67
C SER A 138 -12.92 15.07 -7.23
N LEU A 139 -13.83 14.63 -8.10
CA LEU A 139 -14.67 13.45 -7.84
C LEU A 139 -13.88 12.14 -7.81
N HIS A 140 -12.71 12.10 -8.46
CA HIS A 140 -11.91 10.89 -8.63
C HIS A 140 -10.51 10.99 -8.04
N GLY A 141 -10.11 12.15 -7.50
CA GLY A 141 -8.76 12.36 -6.97
C GLY A 141 -8.37 11.40 -5.84
N TYR A 142 -9.31 11.02 -4.98
CA TYR A 142 -9.05 10.01 -3.93
C TYR A 142 -8.81 8.62 -4.53
N LYS A 143 -9.59 8.23 -5.55
CA LYS A 143 -9.42 6.96 -6.29
C LYS A 143 -8.07 6.87 -6.97
N PHE A 144 -7.53 8.01 -7.44
CA PHE A 144 -6.18 8.05 -7.98
C PHE A 144 -5.15 7.66 -6.93
N CYS A 145 -5.27 8.18 -5.71
CA CYS A 145 -4.34 7.83 -4.64
C CYS A 145 -4.48 6.37 -4.19
N GLU A 146 -5.69 5.81 -4.17
CA GLU A 146 -5.93 4.38 -3.94
C GLU A 146 -5.31 3.52 -5.04
N PHE A 147 -5.53 3.89 -6.31
CA PHE A 147 -4.89 3.24 -7.45
C PHE A 147 -3.37 3.25 -7.30
N VAL A 148 -2.78 4.43 -7.06
CA VAL A 148 -1.33 4.56 -6.83
C VAL A 148 -0.89 3.60 -5.73
N GLU A 149 -1.54 3.60 -4.57
CA GLU A 149 -1.21 2.71 -3.44
C GLU A 149 -1.14 1.24 -3.84
N THR A 150 -2.13 0.75 -4.60
CA THR A 150 -2.15 -0.64 -5.05
C THR A 150 -0.98 -0.96 -6.00
N LYS A 151 -0.58 -0.01 -6.84
CA LYS A 151 0.50 -0.17 -7.82
C LYS A 151 1.89 0.08 -7.24
N LEU A 152 2.02 0.87 -6.17
CA LEU A 152 3.30 1.15 -5.49
C LEU A 152 4.04 -0.13 -5.09
N ARG A 153 3.30 -1.15 -4.66
CA ARG A 153 3.93 -2.39 -4.19
C ARG A 153 4.47 -3.26 -5.31
N MET A 154 3.83 -3.25 -6.48
CA MET A 154 4.21 -4.09 -7.62
C MET A 154 5.10 -3.32 -8.58
N GLU A 155 4.55 -2.30 -9.26
CA GLU A 155 5.23 -1.63 -10.36
C GLU A 155 6.44 -0.81 -9.90
N LEU A 156 6.31 -0.08 -8.79
CA LEU A 156 7.39 0.78 -8.32
C LEU A 156 8.55 -0.04 -7.72
N MET A 157 8.24 -1.01 -6.86
CA MET A 157 9.26 -1.86 -6.24
C MET A 157 10.02 -2.64 -7.31
N GLU A 158 9.32 -3.26 -8.26
CA GLU A 158 9.96 -4.04 -9.33
C GLU A 158 10.88 -3.21 -10.22
N ASN A 159 10.53 -1.96 -10.50
CA ASN A 159 11.37 -1.10 -11.35
C ASN A 159 12.57 -0.54 -10.58
N ILE A 160 12.38 -0.07 -9.34
CA ILE A 160 13.48 0.48 -8.56
C ILE A 160 14.46 -0.62 -8.11
N GLU A 161 13.99 -1.83 -7.82
CA GLU A 161 14.86 -2.96 -7.47
C GLU A 161 15.80 -3.39 -8.61
N LYS A 162 15.58 -2.93 -9.86
CA LYS A 162 16.50 -3.17 -10.97
C LYS A 162 17.80 -2.37 -10.87
N VAL A 163 17.77 -1.24 -10.16
CA VAL A 163 18.96 -0.41 -9.94
C VAL A 163 20.00 -1.23 -9.18
N VAL A 164 21.18 -1.40 -9.77
CA VAL A 164 22.16 -2.41 -9.36
C VAL A 164 22.61 -2.22 -7.91
N GLU A 165 22.70 -0.98 -7.45
CA GLU A 165 23.15 -0.63 -6.09
C GLU A 165 22.10 -0.93 -5.02
N ILE A 166 20.83 -1.12 -5.38
CA ILE A 166 19.76 -1.35 -4.41
C ILE A 166 19.75 -2.83 -3.98
N GLU A 167 19.87 -3.07 -2.68
CA GLU A 167 19.74 -4.40 -2.08
C GLU A 167 18.26 -4.77 -1.90
N TYR A 168 17.50 -3.87 -1.28
CA TYR A 168 16.05 -3.99 -1.10
C TYR A 168 15.42 -2.64 -0.75
N CYS A 169 14.11 -2.53 -0.99
CA CYS A 169 13.27 -1.40 -0.63
C CYS A 169 12.24 -1.79 0.45
N HIS A 170 11.98 -0.90 1.40
CA HIS A 170 10.99 -1.12 2.45
C HIS A 170 9.95 -0.01 2.42
N VAL A 171 8.70 -0.35 2.13
CA VAL A 171 7.59 0.61 2.26
C VAL A 171 7.23 0.74 3.73
N LYS A 172 7.20 1.97 4.26
CA LYS A 172 6.71 2.22 5.63
C LYS A 172 5.23 1.81 5.70
N PRO A 173 4.83 0.95 6.66
CA PRO A 173 3.44 0.47 6.74
C PRO A 173 2.41 1.60 6.92
N LEU A 174 2.78 2.61 7.71
CA LEU A 174 1.95 3.79 7.93
C LEU A 174 2.33 4.91 6.97
N LYS A 175 1.31 5.44 6.29
CA LYS A 175 1.39 6.65 5.46
C LYS A 175 1.86 7.84 6.30
N LEU A 176 2.67 8.72 5.70
CA LEU A 176 3.06 9.98 6.34
C LEU A 176 1.87 10.95 6.37
N LEU A 177 1.18 11.07 5.24
CA LEU A 177 -0.09 11.79 5.12
C LEU A 177 -1.14 10.82 4.58
N ASN A 178 -2.32 10.86 5.16
CA ASN A 178 -3.44 10.02 4.75
C ASN A 178 -4.67 10.91 4.55
N TYR A 179 -4.90 11.32 3.31
CA TYR A 179 -6.01 12.21 2.92
C TYR A 179 -6.08 13.50 3.77
N LYS A 180 -4.92 14.15 3.96
CA LYS A 180 -4.80 15.41 4.70
C LYS A 180 -4.49 16.57 3.76
N GLU A 181 -4.72 17.80 4.17
CA GLU A 181 -4.27 18.96 3.38
C GLU A 181 -2.75 18.88 3.15
N CYS A 182 -2.32 19.18 1.93
CA CYS A 182 -0.92 19.18 1.56
C CYS A 182 -0.11 20.21 2.37
N PRO A 183 1.03 19.83 2.97
CA PRO A 183 1.92 20.74 3.66
C PRO A 183 2.36 21.90 2.75
N LYS A 184 2.49 23.10 3.34
CA LYS A 184 2.84 24.33 2.59
C LYS A 184 4.21 24.22 1.92
N GLU A 185 5.10 23.42 2.50
CA GLU A 185 6.45 23.13 2.06
C GLU A 185 6.49 22.35 0.72
N MET A 186 5.41 21.64 0.36
CA MET A 186 5.32 20.91 -0.91
C MET A 186 5.15 21.80 -2.14
N GLY A 187 4.88 23.10 -1.92
CA GLY A 187 4.86 24.12 -2.96
C GLY A 187 3.53 24.83 -3.08
N LYS A 188 3.59 26.10 -3.51
CA LYS A 188 2.42 27.01 -3.58
C LYS A 188 1.29 26.49 -4.46
N LYS A 189 1.59 25.67 -5.48
CA LYS A 189 0.59 25.09 -6.40
C LYS A 189 -0.33 24.06 -5.73
N LEU A 190 0.13 23.41 -4.65
CA LEU A 190 -0.63 22.38 -3.93
C LEU A 190 -1.34 22.94 -2.68
N LYS A 191 -1.35 24.26 -2.50
CA LYS A 191 -2.03 24.87 -1.35
C LYS A 191 -3.53 24.58 -1.42
N GLY A 192 -4.10 24.02 -0.35
CA GLY A 192 -5.49 23.60 -0.29
C GLY A 192 -5.82 22.28 -1.02
N TRP A 193 -4.80 21.58 -1.55
CA TRP A 193 -4.98 20.24 -2.10
C TRP A 193 -5.00 19.20 -0.99
N ILE A 194 -5.60 18.04 -1.26
CA ILE A 194 -5.52 16.87 -0.39
C ILE A 194 -4.34 16.00 -0.84
N CYS A 195 -3.56 15.50 0.11
CA CYS A 195 -2.36 14.71 -0.07
C CYS A 195 -2.44 13.38 0.67
N THR A 196 -1.94 12.35 0.00
CA THR A 196 -1.57 11.06 0.59
C THR A 196 -0.11 10.80 0.26
N SER A 197 0.70 10.48 1.27
CA SER A 197 2.14 10.32 1.10
C SER A 197 2.66 9.04 1.72
N TRP A 198 3.55 8.37 0.97
CA TRP A 198 4.24 7.15 1.39
C TRP A 198 5.74 7.40 1.46
N LEU A 199 6.38 6.73 2.40
CA LEU A 199 7.84 6.74 2.56
C LEU A 199 8.38 5.35 2.30
N ILE A 200 9.42 5.27 1.49
CA ILE A 200 10.09 4.01 1.16
C ILE A 200 11.55 4.16 1.53
N GLY A 201 12.02 3.31 2.44
CA GLY A 201 13.44 3.21 2.78
C GLY A 201 14.18 2.39 1.75
N ILE A 202 15.35 2.84 1.33
CA ILE A 202 16.23 2.14 0.39
C ILE A 202 17.46 1.65 1.15
N LYS A 203 17.75 0.34 1.03
CA LYS A 203 19.02 -0.23 1.46
C LYS A 203 19.91 -0.46 0.24
N LEU A 204 21.15 0.03 0.30
CA LEU A 204 22.16 -0.15 -0.74
C LEU A 204 23.07 -1.37 -0.47
N LYS A 205 23.57 -1.99 -1.53
CA LYS A 205 24.53 -3.10 -1.51
C LYS A 205 25.94 -2.59 -1.27
N ASN A 206 26.45 -2.64 -0.04
CA ASN A 206 27.85 -2.35 0.32
C ASN A 206 28.51 -1.10 -0.32
N ILE A 207 27.70 -0.16 -0.82
CA ILE A 207 28.07 1.06 -1.54
C ILE A 207 27.39 2.22 -0.80
N LEU A 208 28.07 3.36 -0.74
CA LEU A 208 27.61 4.54 0.01
C LEU A 208 26.69 5.46 -0.80
N GLU A 209 26.70 5.35 -2.12
CA GLU A 209 25.95 6.22 -3.02
C GLU A 209 25.18 5.43 -4.08
N ILE A 210 24.06 6.01 -4.50
CA ILE A 210 23.19 5.46 -5.53
C ILE A 210 23.45 6.17 -6.86
N ASN A 211 23.42 5.43 -7.96
CA ASN A 211 23.41 6.04 -9.28
C ASN A 211 22.11 6.84 -9.48
N ARG A 212 22.21 8.17 -9.32
CA ARG A 212 21.05 9.06 -9.37
C ARG A 212 20.41 9.15 -10.73
N GLU A 213 21.20 9.08 -11.80
CA GLU A 213 20.69 9.17 -13.17
C GLU A 213 19.81 7.96 -13.51
N GLU A 214 20.27 6.76 -13.15
CA GLU A 214 19.52 5.52 -13.34
C GLU A 214 18.25 5.50 -12.49
N LEU A 215 18.36 5.85 -11.21
CA LEU A 215 17.20 5.92 -10.33
C LEU A 215 16.15 6.94 -10.81
N ASP A 216 16.58 8.14 -11.19
CA ASP A 216 15.67 9.20 -11.63
C ASP A 216 14.99 8.82 -12.97
N LYS A 217 15.66 8.03 -13.83
CA LYS A 217 15.07 7.44 -15.04
C LYS A 217 13.96 6.43 -14.68
N GLU A 218 14.20 5.49 -13.77
CA GLU A 218 13.19 4.53 -13.33
C GLU A 218 12.01 5.22 -12.64
N ILE A 219 12.27 6.22 -11.80
CA ILE A 219 11.23 7.04 -11.15
C ILE A 219 10.35 7.72 -12.21
N LYS A 220 10.95 8.30 -13.25
CA LYS A 220 10.21 8.94 -14.33
C LYS A 220 9.31 7.95 -15.07
N THR A 221 9.85 6.79 -15.44
CA THR A 221 9.10 5.71 -16.09
C THR A 221 7.89 5.28 -15.25
N VAL A 222 8.09 5.03 -13.95
CA VAL A 222 6.99 4.64 -13.06
C VAL A 222 5.95 5.74 -12.95
N LYS A 223 6.38 7.00 -12.81
CA LYS A 223 5.46 8.14 -12.73
C LYS A 223 4.56 8.26 -13.97
N GLU A 224 5.14 8.10 -15.16
CA GLU A 224 4.42 8.16 -16.44
C GLU A 224 3.45 6.97 -16.58
N ASN A 225 3.91 5.76 -16.24
CA ASN A 225 3.07 4.55 -16.28
C ASN A 225 1.88 4.64 -15.33
N LEU A 226 2.08 5.07 -14.08
CA LEU A 226 0.99 5.23 -13.11
C LEU A 226 -0.06 6.22 -13.60
N LYS A 227 0.37 7.35 -14.18
CA LYS A 227 -0.55 8.36 -14.71
C LYS A 227 -1.33 7.80 -15.91
N ASN A 228 -0.63 7.20 -16.88
CA ASN A 228 -1.24 6.70 -18.11
C ASN A 228 -2.19 5.52 -17.84
N ASN A 229 -1.79 4.58 -16.99
CA ASN A 229 -2.62 3.42 -16.64
C ASN A 229 -3.92 3.86 -15.97
N TYR A 230 -3.85 4.83 -15.05
CA TYR A 230 -5.03 5.36 -14.39
C TYR A 230 -5.95 6.14 -15.34
N LEU A 231 -5.38 6.97 -16.21
CA LEU A 231 -6.16 7.68 -17.23
C LEU A 231 -6.88 6.71 -18.15
N ASN A 232 -6.21 5.65 -18.62
CA ASN A 232 -6.84 4.60 -19.42
C ASN A 232 -7.96 3.89 -18.65
N GLU A 233 -7.78 3.60 -17.36
CA GLU A 233 -8.80 2.96 -16.54
C GLU A 233 -10.06 3.82 -16.40
N ILE A 234 -9.89 5.14 -16.26
CA ILE A 234 -11.02 6.06 -16.14
C ILE A 234 -11.62 6.45 -17.49
N GLU A 235 -10.84 6.58 -18.56
CA GLU A 235 -11.37 6.86 -19.92
C GLU A 235 -12.33 5.77 -20.36
N ASN A 236 -12.13 4.53 -19.92
CA ASN A 236 -13.08 3.43 -20.13
C ASN A 236 -14.40 3.59 -19.35
N ILE A 237 -14.45 4.48 -18.36
CA ILE A 237 -15.59 4.72 -17.47
C ILE A 237 -16.26 6.08 -17.75
N LEU A 238 -15.52 7.08 -18.21
CA LEU A 238 -15.99 8.46 -18.37
C LEU A 238 -16.10 8.89 -19.85
N VAL A 239 -17.15 9.67 -20.14
CA VAL A 239 -17.45 10.21 -21.49
C VAL A 239 -16.77 11.58 -21.74
N ALA A 240 -16.07 12.15 -20.76
CA ALA A 240 -15.48 13.49 -20.85
C ALA A 240 -14.02 13.52 -20.37
N PRO A 241 -13.16 14.38 -20.96
CA PRO A 241 -11.76 14.50 -20.57
C PRO A 241 -11.63 15.06 -19.15
N LEU A 242 -10.85 14.36 -18.32
CA LEU A 242 -10.45 14.84 -17.01
C LEU A 242 -9.50 16.02 -17.18
N LYS A 243 -9.84 17.18 -16.60
CA LYS A 243 -8.82 18.18 -16.28
C LYS A 243 -7.88 17.59 -15.22
N GLU A 244 -6.62 18.03 -15.20
CA GLU A 244 -5.59 17.56 -14.25
C GLU A 244 -5.94 17.96 -12.80
N ASP A 245 -6.90 17.24 -12.21
CA ASP A 245 -7.35 17.45 -10.83
C ASP A 245 -6.51 16.66 -9.82
N PHE A 246 -5.48 15.95 -10.30
CA PHE A 246 -4.59 15.13 -9.50
C PHE A 246 -3.15 15.14 -10.03
N VAL A 247 -2.19 14.94 -9.14
CA VAL A 247 -0.76 14.98 -9.40
C VAL A 247 -0.06 13.90 -8.58
N ILE A 248 0.92 13.23 -9.16
CA ILE A 248 1.86 12.36 -8.45
C ILE A 248 3.28 12.96 -8.48
N GLY A 249 3.91 13.01 -7.31
CA GLY A 249 5.31 13.34 -7.12
C GLY A 249 6.04 12.14 -6.52
N ILE A 250 7.19 11.80 -7.09
CA ILE A 250 8.11 10.81 -6.52
C ILE A 250 9.47 11.51 -6.45
N LYS A 251 10.09 11.50 -5.27
CA LYS A 251 11.35 12.19 -5.03
C LYS A 251 12.29 11.33 -4.20
N TYR A 252 13.53 11.19 -4.64
CA TYR A 252 14.59 10.68 -3.80
C TYR A 252 15.05 11.72 -2.77
N ILE A 253 15.23 11.28 -1.53
CA ILE A 253 15.59 12.13 -0.39
C ILE A 253 16.60 11.37 0.49
N LYS A 254 17.68 12.03 0.91
CA LYS A 254 18.58 11.52 1.97
C LYS A 254 17.98 11.79 3.34
N LYS A 255 18.27 10.95 4.34
CA LYS A 255 17.76 11.04 5.72
C LYS A 255 17.74 12.45 6.30
N ASP A 256 18.84 13.19 6.17
CA ASP A 256 18.99 14.55 6.71
C ASP A 256 18.06 15.59 6.07
N ASN A 257 17.44 15.24 4.94
CA ASN A 257 16.53 16.10 4.19
C ASN A 257 15.08 15.59 4.23
N LEU A 258 14.77 14.62 5.11
CA LEU A 258 13.41 14.17 5.29
C LEU A 258 12.51 15.31 5.81
N PRO A 259 11.26 15.39 5.33
CA PRO A 259 10.30 16.36 5.86
C PRO A 259 9.96 16.06 7.33
N ASN A 260 9.70 17.12 8.10
CA ASN A 260 9.39 17.06 9.54
C ASN A 260 7.88 16.91 9.85
N TRP A 261 7.04 16.62 8.85
CA TRP A 261 5.59 16.49 8.98
C TRP A 261 5.11 15.04 8.92
#